data_AF-A0A9D0GBY4-F1
#
_entry.id   AF-A0A9D0GBY4-F1
#
_cell.length_a   1.000
_cell.length_b   1.000
_cell.length_c   1.000
_cell.angle_alpha   90.00
_cell.angle_beta   90.00
_cell.angle_gamma   90.00
#
_symmetry.space_group_name_H-M   'P 1'
#
loop_
_entity.id
_entity.type
_entity.pdbx_description
1 polymer ?
#
loop_
_entity_poly.entity_id
_entity_poly.type
_entity_poly.pdbx_seq_one_letter_code
_entity_poly.pdbx_strand_id
1 'polypeptide(L)'
;EVSVLQILGTLAMVELASLVFAIALGKPLLGRLASRLDTRGSIILALVVYAVIAVWGYFLHSVLEFWLLAWMVAMVQGGSQALSRSLYASLSPKAKSGEFFGLFSVMEKFSAILGPLLFAAAVGIFGNSRPAILSLIVFFFVGIVILRTVNIEEGIRVAREEDARAGLV
;
A
#
# COMPACT_ATOMS: atom_id res chain seq x y z
N GLU A 1 -28.84 -23.41 1.79
CA GLU A 1 -28.35 -22.21 1.09
C GLU A 1 -27.72 -21.28 2.12
N VAL A 2 -26.59 -20.64 1.80
CA VAL A 2 -25.99 -19.66 2.71
C VAL A 2 -26.84 -18.39 2.65
N SER A 3 -27.41 -17.97 3.78
CA SER A 3 -28.25 -16.76 3.79
C SER A 3 -27.38 -15.50 3.68
N VAL A 4 -27.92 -14.43 3.10
CA VAL A 4 -27.22 -13.13 3.01
C VAL A 4 -26.77 -12.65 4.41
N LEU A 5 -27.58 -12.92 5.44
CA LEU A 5 -27.23 -12.62 6.83
C LEU A 5 -26.00 -13.39 7.30
N GLN A 6 -25.82 -14.65 6.89
CA GLN A 6 -24.63 -15.42 7.21
C GLN A 6 -23.39 -14.84 6.51
N ILE A 7 -23.51 -14.39 5.26
CA ILE A 7 -22.39 -13.75 4.53
C ILE A 7 -22.01 -12.42 5.20
N LEU A 8 -22.99 -11.57 5.50
CA LEU A 8 -22.74 -10.30 6.18
C LEU A 8 -22.16 -10.53 7.58
N GLY A 9 -22.67 -11.53 8.30
CA GLY A 9 -22.17 -11.93 9.61
C GLY A 9 -20.73 -12.43 9.58
N THR A 10 -20.36 -13.27 8.62
CA THR A 10 -18.97 -13.77 8.49
C THR A 10 -18.02 -12.66 8.09
N LEU A 11 -18.41 -11.76 7.18
CA LEU A 11 -17.60 -10.60 6.80
C LEU A 11 -17.35 -9.67 8.00
N ALA A 12 -18.40 -9.31 8.75
CA ALA A 12 -18.27 -8.45 9.93
C ALA A 12 -17.37 -9.08 11.00
N MET A 13 -17.50 -10.39 11.23
CA MET A 13 -16.65 -11.12 12.18
C MET A 13 -15.17 -11.11 11.75
N VAL A 14 -14.88 -11.28 10.46
CA VAL A 14 -13.52 -11.24 9.91
C VAL A 14 -12.93 -9.84 10.05
N GLU A 15 -13.70 -8.78 9.78
CA GLU A 15 -13.26 -7.39 9.95
C GLU A 15 -12.96 -7.05 11.42
N LEU A 16 -13.85 -7.44 12.34
CA LEU A 16 -13.65 -7.26 13.79
C LEU A 16 -12.42 -8.02 14.29
N ALA A 17 -12.26 -9.28 13.90
CA ALA A 17 -11.09 -10.08 14.27
C ALA A 17 -9.79 -9.44 13.75
N SER A 18 -9.81 -8.94 12.51
CA SER A 18 -8.67 -8.24 11.90
C SER A 18 -8.32 -6.96 12.65
N LEU A 19 -9.33 -6.18 13.09
CA LEU A 19 -9.12 -4.98 13.90
C LEU A 19 -8.49 -5.30 15.26
N VAL A 20 -9.01 -6.30 15.96
CA VAL A 20 -8.47 -6.75 17.27
C VAL A 20 -7.02 -7.20 17.11
N PHE A 21 -6.73 -8.00 16.08
CA PHE A 21 -5.38 -8.45 15.77
C PHE A 21 -4.44 -7.28 15.47
N ALA A 22 -4.88 -6.31 14.66
CA ALA A 22 -4.10 -5.12 14.33
C ALA A 22 -3.77 -4.26 15.57
N ILE A 23 -4.72 -4.10 16.49
CA ILE A 23 -4.48 -3.35 17.74
C ILE A 23 -3.54 -4.13 18.67
N ALA A 24 -3.75 -5.44 18.81
CA ALA A 24 -2.97 -6.31 19.70
C ALA A 24 -1.50 -6.44 19.26
N LEU A 25 -1.27 -6.64 17.96
CA LEU A 25 0.07 -6.87 17.41
C LEU A 25 0.74 -5.58 16.90
N GLY A 26 -0.05 -4.60 16.46
CA GLY A 26 0.46 -3.39 15.80
C GLY A 26 1.28 -2.48 16.71
N LYS A 27 0.80 -2.19 17.93
CA LYS A 27 1.51 -1.30 18.87
C LYS A 27 2.89 -1.84 19.31
N PRO A 28 3.02 -3.11 19.77
CA PRO A 28 4.31 -3.59 20.30
C PRO A 28 5.33 -3.95 19.20
N LEU A 29 4.91 -4.43 18.03
CA LEU A 29 5.84 -4.81 16.95
C LEU A 29 6.24 -3.62 16.06
N LEU A 30 5.28 -2.83 15.57
CA LEU A 30 5.58 -1.76 14.60
C LEU A 30 6.11 -0.49 15.26
N GLY A 31 5.70 -0.18 16.50
CA GLY A 31 6.12 1.05 17.19
C GLY A 31 7.64 1.15 17.41
N ARG A 32 8.32 0.02 17.62
CA ARG A 32 9.79 -0.02 17.79
C ARG A 32 10.56 -0.06 16.46
N LEU A 33 9.95 -0.57 15.40
CA LEU A 33 10.58 -0.68 14.08
C LEU A 33 10.43 0.63 13.28
N ALA A 34 9.32 1.34 13.47
CA ALA A 34 9.03 2.60 12.79
C ALA A 34 9.96 3.75 13.21
N SER A 35 10.56 3.71 14.41
CA SER A 35 11.42 4.79 14.90
C SER A 35 12.83 4.81 14.31
N ARG A 36 13.21 3.79 13.52
CA ARG A 36 14.56 3.65 12.94
C ARG A 36 14.60 3.77 11.42
N LEU A 37 13.46 3.88 10.75
CA LEU A 37 13.40 3.87 9.29
C LEU A 37 12.85 5.20 8.76
N ASP A 38 13.58 5.78 7.82
CA ASP A 38 13.07 6.88 7.01
C ASP A 38 11.82 6.43 6.24
N THR A 39 10.79 7.29 6.17
CA THR A 39 9.48 6.94 5.59
C THR A 39 9.63 6.59 4.12
N ARG A 40 10.46 7.33 3.37
CA ARG A 40 10.77 7.03 1.96
C ARG A 40 11.46 5.68 1.81
N GLY A 41 12.49 5.43 2.62
CA GLY A 41 13.24 4.18 2.62
C GLY A 41 12.33 2.98 2.88
N SER A 42 11.37 3.12 3.79
CA SER A 42 10.40 2.08 4.14
C SER A 42 9.45 1.75 2.98
N ILE A 43 8.97 2.77 2.25
CA ILE A 43 8.12 2.55 1.07
C ILE A 43 8.92 1.88 -0.05
N ILE A 44 10.16 2.32 -0.30
CA ILE A 44 11.04 1.68 -1.30
C ILE A 44 11.30 0.22 -0.91
N LEU A 45 11.59 -0.07 0.37
CA LEU A 45 11.77 -1.42 0.86
C LEU A 45 10.52 -2.28 0.60
N ALA A 46 9.33 -1.76 0.87
CA ALA A 46 8.08 -2.46 0.58
C ALA A 46 7.92 -2.79 -0.91
N LEU A 47 8.24 -1.86 -1.81
CA LEU A 47 8.21 -2.09 -3.26
C LEU A 47 9.22 -3.15 -3.70
N VAL A 48 10.42 -3.17 -3.12
CA VAL A 48 11.43 -4.21 -3.37
C VAL A 48 10.94 -5.57 -2.88
N VAL A 49 10.38 -5.65 -1.68
CA VAL A 49 9.81 -6.90 -1.14
C VAL A 49 8.67 -7.39 -2.03
N TYR A 50 7.81 -6.51 -2.54
CA TYR A 50 6.77 -6.86 -3.49
C TYR A 50 7.32 -7.42 -4.81
N ALA A 51 8.41 -6.86 -5.33
CA ALA A 51 9.07 -7.41 -6.51
C ALA A 51 9.62 -8.82 -6.24
N VAL A 52 10.21 -9.06 -5.06
CA VAL A 52 10.68 -10.40 -4.65
C VAL A 52 9.50 -11.38 -4.53
N ILE A 53 8.39 -10.97 -3.93
CA ILE A 53 7.16 -11.76 -3.83
C ILE A 53 6.63 -12.12 -5.22
N ALA A 54 6.63 -11.19 -6.17
CA ALA A 54 6.19 -11.45 -7.54
C ALA A 54 7.08 -12.48 -8.25
N VAL A 55 8.40 -12.38 -8.08
CA VAL A 55 9.35 -13.38 -8.62
C VAL A 55 9.13 -14.75 -7.97
N TRP A 56 8.97 -14.81 -6.64
CA TRP A 56 8.71 -16.07 -5.95
C TRP A 56 7.35 -16.67 -6.35
N GLY A 57 6.32 -15.84 -6.52
CA GLY A 57 5.00 -16.27 -6.98
C GLY A 57 5.01 -16.96 -8.35
N TYR A 58 5.99 -16.65 -9.20
CA TYR A 58 6.18 -17.36 -10.48
C TYR A 58 6.63 -18.82 -10.29
N PHE A 59 7.48 -19.09 -9.30
CA PHE A 59 8.03 -20.42 -8.96
C PHE A 59 7.20 -21.16 -7.90
N LEU A 60 5.95 -20.77 -7.69
CA LEU A 60 5.13 -21.35 -6.64
C LEU A 60 4.71 -22.78 -7.00
N HIS A 61 5.16 -23.75 -6.20
CA HIS A 61 4.89 -25.17 -6.41
C HIS A 61 4.07 -25.82 -5.28
N SER A 62 4.01 -25.19 -4.10
CA SER A 62 3.38 -25.75 -2.90
C SER A 62 2.32 -24.85 -2.27
N VAL A 63 1.30 -25.46 -1.65
CA VAL A 63 0.28 -24.76 -0.87
C VAL A 63 0.89 -24.03 0.34
N LEU A 64 1.96 -24.57 0.92
CA LEU A 64 2.63 -23.93 2.07
C LEU A 64 3.32 -22.63 1.65
N GLU A 65 3.98 -22.62 0.48
CA GLU A 65 4.59 -21.41 -0.09
C GLU A 65 3.54 -20.34 -0.39
N PHE A 66 2.36 -20.75 -0.89
CA PHE A 66 1.24 -19.83 -1.09
C PHE A 66 0.81 -19.13 0.19
N TRP A 67 0.62 -19.88 1.29
CA TRP A 67 0.24 -19.28 2.57
C TRP A 67 1.32 -18.37 3.13
N LEU A 68 2.60 -18.72 2.97
CA LEU A 68 3.72 -17.88 3.37
C LEU A 68 3.74 -16.56 2.58
N LEU A 69 3.59 -16.63 1.26
CA LEU A 69 3.52 -15.45 0.39
C LEU A 69 2.30 -14.58 0.72
N ALA A 70 1.13 -15.19 0.95
CA ALA A 70 -0.08 -14.46 1.34
C ALA A 70 0.14 -13.67 2.63
N TRP A 71 0.82 -14.28 3.62
CA TRP A 71 1.21 -13.61 4.86
C TRP A 71 2.17 -12.45 4.62
N MET A 72 3.18 -12.64 3.78
CA MET A 72 4.13 -11.58 3.41
C MET A 72 3.42 -10.41 2.72
N VAL A 73 2.54 -10.69 1.76
CA VAL A 73 1.73 -9.67 1.07
C VAL A 73 0.89 -8.91 2.09
N ALA A 74 0.18 -9.59 2.99
CA ALA A 74 -0.67 -8.94 3.99
C ALA A 74 0.13 -7.97 4.90
N MET A 75 1.30 -8.40 5.38
CA MET A 75 2.17 -7.55 6.20
C MET A 75 2.67 -6.32 5.45
N VAL A 76 3.18 -6.51 4.22
CA VAL A 76 3.72 -5.41 3.42
C VAL A 76 2.61 -4.45 2.96
N GLN A 77 1.42 -4.97 2.65
CA GLN A 77 0.29 -4.17 2.21
C GLN A 77 -0.21 -3.22 3.30
N GLY A 78 -0.34 -3.70 4.53
CA GLY A 78 -0.72 -2.85 5.66
C GLY A 78 0.33 -1.77 5.93
N GLY A 79 1.62 -2.15 5.97
CA GLY A 79 2.72 -1.22 6.25
C GLY A 79 2.89 -0.14 5.17
N SER A 80 2.95 -0.54 3.90
CA SER A 80 3.15 0.39 2.77
C SER A 80 1.97 1.35 2.60
N GLN A 81 0.74 0.90 2.81
CA GLN A 81 -0.44 1.78 2.74
C GLN A 81 -0.44 2.83 3.86
N ALA A 82 -0.13 2.43 5.10
CA ALA A 82 -0.04 3.36 6.22
C ALA A 82 1.08 4.39 6.01
N LEU A 83 2.26 3.94 5.58
CA LEU A 83 3.42 4.81 5.32
C LEU A 83 3.15 5.80 4.18
N SER A 84 2.54 5.34 3.08
CA SER A 84 2.21 6.20 1.94
C SER A 84 1.21 7.28 2.32
N ARG A 85 0.16 6.93 3.07
CA ARG A 85 -0.82 7.91 3.59
C ARG A 85 -0.16 8.89 4.56
N SER A 86 0.70 8.43 5.45
CA SER A 86 1.42 9.30 6.39
C SER A 86 2.38 10.27 5.68
N LEU A 87 3.09 9.80 4.65
CA LEU A 87 3.98 10.64 3.86
C LEU A 87 3.19 11.67 3.05
N TYR A 88 2.07 11.28 2.47
CA TYR A 88 1.21 12.22 1.75
C TYR A 88 0.64 13.29 2.68
N ALA A 89 0.23 12.89 3.89
CA ALA A 89 -0.26 13.81 4.91
C ALA A 89 0.80 14.83 5.34
N SER A 90 2.07 14.43 5.47
CA SER A 90 3.15 15.38 5.85
C SER A 90 3.49 16.37 4.75
N LEU A 91 3.24 16.03 3.49
CA LEU A 91 3.41 16.89 2.32
C LEU A 91 2.20 17.80 2.03
N SER A 92 1.08 17.58 2.72
CA SER A 92 -0.16 18.30 2.48
C SER A 92 -0.29 19.49 3.46
N PRO A 93 -0.43 20.74 2.97
CA PRO A 93 -0.68 21.88 3.85
C PRO A 93 -2.05 21.71 4.53
N LYS A 94 -2.11 22.02 5.83
CA LYS A 94 -3.35 21.97 6.62
C LYS A 94 -4.43 22.86 6.01
N ALA A 95 -4.05 24.04 5.52
CA ALA A 95 -4.96 25.01 4.91
C ALA A 95 -5.74 24.46 3.71
N LYS A 96 -5.14 23.52 2.96
CA LYS A 96 -5.73 22.91 1.75
C LYS A 96 -5.85 21.39 1.87
N SER A 97 -5.86 20.87 3.09
CA SER A 97 -5.88 19.43 3.36
C SER A 97 -7.04 18.72 2.66
N GLY A 98 -8.23 19.33 2.61
CA GLY A 98 -9.38 18.78 1.89
C GLY A 98 -9.16 18.59 0.39
N GLU A 99 -8.49 19.52 -0.28
CA GLU A 99 -8.19 19.43 -1.72
C GLU A 99 -7.15 18.34 -2.01
N PHE A 100 -6.10 18.29 -1.19
CA PHE A 100 -5.04 17.29 -1.31
C PHE A 100 -5.59 15.88 -1.05
N PHE A 101 -6.30 15.66 0.07
CA PHE A 101 -6.90 14.35 0.35
C PHE A 101 -8.03 14.00 -0.63
N GLY A 102 -8.72 14.98 -1.20
CA GLY A 102 -9.67 14.79 -2.29
C GLY A 102 -8.98 14.20 -3.53
N LEU A 103 -7.87 14.81 -3.97
CA LEU A 103 -7.08 14.30 -5.09
C LEU A 103 -6.50 12.91 -4.79
N PHE A 104 -5.95 12.71 -3.59
CA PHE A 104 -5.42 11.41 -3.15
C PHE A 104 -6.48 10.30 -3.22
N SER A 105 -7.70 10.56 -2.72
CA SER A 105 -8.80 9.59 -2.76
C SER A 105 -9.23 9.26 -4.18
N VAL A 106 -9.22 10.23 -5.09
CA VAL A 106 -9.52 9.99 -6.51
C VAL A 106 -8.44 9.11 -7.14
N MET A 107 -7.16 9.42 -6.93
CA MET A 107 -6.03 8.61 -7.43
C MET A 107 -6.04 7.17 -6.87
N GLU A 108 -6.41 7.00 -5.59
CA GLU A 108 -6.58 5.70 -4.96
C GLU A 108 -7.66 4.85 -5.66
N LYS A 109 -8.81 5.45 -5.97
CA LYS A 109 -9.89 4.78 -6.70
C LYS A 109 -9.49 4.41 -8.13
N PHE A 110 -8.79 5.30 -8.84
CA PHE A 110 -8.26 4.98 -10.17
C PHE A 110 -7.29 3.80 -10.12
N SER A 111 -6.40 3.77 -9.13
CA SER A 111 -5.44 2.68 -8.94
C SER A 111 -6.15 1.36 -8.65
N ALA A 112 -7.21 1.37 -7.84
CA ALA A 112 -8.01 0.19 -7.53
C ALA A 112 -8.74 -0.41 -8.75
N ILE A 113 -9.02 0.40 -9.77
CA ILE A 113 -9.64 -0.06 -11.02
C ILE A 113 -8.58 -0.46 -12.05
N LEU A 114 -7.55 0.38 -12.24
CA LEU A 114 -6.50 0.16 -13.24
C LEU A 114 -5.63 -1.05 -12.90
N GLY A 115 -5.32 -1.30 -11.63
CA GLY A 115 -4.49 -2.43 -11.21
C GLY A 115 -5.05 -3.78 -11.68
N PRO A 116 -6.28 -4.16 -11.29
CA PRO A 116 -6.92 -5.38 -11.76
C PRO A 116 -7.11 -5.43 -13.28
N LEU A 117 -7.41 -4.29 -13.92
CA LEU A 117 -7.57 -4.23 -15.37
C LEU A 117 -6.26 -4.54 -16.11
N LEU A 118 -5.15 -3.92 -15.70
CA LEU A 118 -3.83 -4.15 -16.29
C LEU A 118 -3.33 -5.56 -16.01
N PHE A 119 -3.61 -6.09 -14.82
CA PHE A 119 -3.31 -7.48 -14.50
C PHE A 119 -4.13 -8.45 -15.37
N ALA A 120 -5.43 -8.22 -15.54
CA ALA A 120 -6.28 -9.03 -16.41
C ALA A 120 -5.83 -8.96 -17.88
N ALA A 121 -5.41 -7.79 -18.36
CA ALA A 121 -4.82 -7.64 -19.69
C ALA A 121 -3.51 -8.45 -19.82
N ALA A 122 -2.65 -8.43 -18.80
CA ALA A 122 -1.44 -9.26 -18.78
C ALA A 122 -1.78 -10.76 -18.82
N VAL A 123 -2.78 -11.22 -18.05
CA VAL A 123 -3.27 -12.61 -18.12
C VAL A 123 -3.76 -12.95 -19.53
N GLY A 124 -4.49 -12.05 -20.18
CA GLY A 124 -4.97 -12.23 -21.55
C GLY A 124 -3.84 -12.36 -22.58
N ILE A 125 -2.76 -11.60 -22.41
CA ILE A 125 -1.58 -11.64 -23.30
C ILE A 125 -0.74 -12.91 -23.07
N PHE A 126 -0.47 -13.26 -21.81
CA PHE A 126 0.41 -14.39 -21.48
C PHE A 126 -0.33 -15.74 -21.43
N GLY A 127 -1.67 -15.74 -21.46
CA GLY A 127 -2.51 -16.95 -21.41
C GLY A 127 -2.53 -17.67 -20.05
N ASN A 128 -1.78 -17.17 -19.05
CA ASN A 128 -1.72 -17.77 -17.71
C ASN A 128 -1.38 -16.71 -16.65
N SER A 129 -1.94 -16.87 -15.45
CA SER A 129 -1.73 -15.99 -14.30
C SER A 129 -0.29 -15.99 -13.76
N ARG A 130 0.46 -17.09 -13.94
CA ARG A 130 1.86 -17.18 -13.45
C ARG A 130 2.79 -16.17 -14.13
N PRO A 131 2.97 -16.16 -15.46
CA PRO A 131 3.77 -15.13 -16.12
C PRO A 131 3.18 -13.72 -15.96
N ALA A 132 1.85 -13.59 -15.83
CA ALA A 132 1.20 -12.30 -15.64
C ALA A 132 1.62 -11.60 -14.33
N ILE A 133 1.96 -12.34 -13.26
CA ILE A 133 2.41 -11.74 -11.99
C ILE A 133 3.73 -10.97 -12.14
N LEU A 134 4.58 -11.37 -13.08
CA LEU A 134 5.86 -10.69 -13.35
C LEU A 134 5.65 -9.30 -13.95
N SER A 135 4.51 -9.04 -14.60
CA SER A 135 4.17 -7.70 -15.09
C SER A 135 4.06 -6.66 -13.97
N LEU A 136 3.72 -7.10 -12.74
CA LEU A 136 3.66 -6.24 -11.55
C LEU A 136 5.02 -5.65 -11.18
N ILE A 137 6.12 -6.33 -11.52
CA ILE A 137 7.49 -5.85 -11.26
C ILE A 137 7.74 -4.51 -11.96
N VAL A 138 7.17 -4.32 -13.15
CA VAL A 138 7.29 -3.05 -13.89
C VAL A 138 6.66 -1.90 -13.09
N PHE A 139 5.49 -2.12 -12.50
CA PHE A 139 4.83 -1.11 -11.67
C PHE A 139 5.62 -0.79 -10.41
N PHE A 140 6.17 -1.80 -9.73
CA PHE A 140 7.01 -1.58 -8.55
C PHE A 140 8.29 -0.81 -8.91
N PHE A 141 8.92 -1.16 -10.03
CA PHE A 141 10.12 -0.47 -10.51
C PHE A 141 9.82 1.00 -10.85
N VAL A 142 8.76 1.27 -11.62
CA VAL A 142 8.33 2.64 -11.94
C VAL A 142 8.02 3.42 -10.66
N GLY A 143 7.33 2.80 -9.70
CA GLY A 143 7.05 3.41 -8.39
C GLY A 143 8.33 3.77 -7.62
N ILE A 144 9.34 2.91 -7.63
CA ILE A 144 10.65 3.19 -7.00
C ILE A 144 11.33 4.37 -7.68
N VAL A 145 11.35 4.41 -9.01
CA VAL A 145 12.00 5.50 -9.77
C VAL A 145 11.31 6.84 -9.48
N ILE A 146 9.98 6.90 -9.56
CA ILE A 146 9.20 8.12 -9.29
C ILE A 146 9.38 8.57 -7.84
N LEU A 147 9.29 7.66 -6.87
CA LEU A 147 9.47 8.03 -5.47
C LEU A 147 10.90 8.53 -5.20
N ARG A 148 11.88 8.11 -6.01
CA ARG A 148 13.24 8.60 -5.88
C ARG A 148 13.44 10.03 -6.38
N THR A 149 12.60 10.51 -7.30
CA THR A 149 12.69 11.88 -7.81
C THR A 149 12.01 12.90 -6.90
N VAL A 150 11.23 12.45 -5.90
CA VAL A 150 10.52 13.34 -4.98
C VAL A 150 11.45 13.85 -3.88
N ASN A 151 11.56 15.17 -3.75
CA ASN A 151 12.21 15.83 -2.62
C ASN A 151 11.17 16.06 -1.50
N ILE A 152 11.23 15.21 -0.48
CA ILE A 152 10.26 15.21 0.63
C ILE A 152 10.51 16.41 1.57
N GLU A 153 11.76 16.75 1.83
CA GLU A 153 12.12 17.86 2.72
C GLU A 153 11.59 19.19 2.17
N GLU A 154 11.78 19.41 0.87
CA GLU A 154 11.27 20.58 0.18
C GLU A 154 9.73 20.63 0.18
N GLY A 155 9.07 19.50 -0.08
CA GLY A 155 7.61 19.44 -0.06
C GLY A 155 7.04 19.77 1.33
N ILE A 156 7.65 19.26 2.41
CA ILE A 156 7.24 19.61 3.78
C ILE A 156 7.49 21.09 4.07
N ARG A 157 8.60 21.66 3.58
CA ARG A 157 8.90 23.09 3.75
C ARG A 157 7.83 23.95 3.09
N VAL A 158 7.50 23.70 1.83
CA VAL A 158 6.46 24.44 1.09
C VAL A 158 5.09 24.30 1.75
N ALA A 159 4.73 23.11 2.23
CA ALA A 159 3.49 22.91 2.96
C ALA A 159 3.41 23.75 4.25
N ARG A 160 4.52 23.84 5.00
CA ARG A 160 4.60 24.69 6.21
C ARG A 160 4.53 26.18 5.88
N GLU A 161 5.16 26.62 4.79
CA GLU A 161 5.10 28.02 4.34
C GLU A 161 3.67 28.43 3.96
N GLU A 162 2.93 27.56 3.27
CA GLU A 162 1.50 27.76 2.98
C GLU A 162 0.67 27.86 4.26
N ASP A 163 0.91 26.98 5.23
CA ASP A 163 0.19 27.01 6.51
C ASP A 163 0.50 28.26 7.34
N ALA A 164 1.74 28.75 7.31
CA ALA A 164 2.14 30.00 7.94
C ALA A 164 1.47 31.21 7.26
N ARG A 165 1.38 31.22 5.92
CA ARG A 165 0.63 32.24 5.16
C ARG A 165 -0.86 32.27 5.52
N ALA A 166 -1.43 31.12 5.85
CA ALA A 166 -2.83 30.98 6.26
C ALA A 166 -3.06 31.25 7.76
N GLY A 167 -2.01 31.49 8.55
CA GLY A 167 -2.10 31.71 10.00
C GLY A 167 -2.41 30.47 10.82
N LEU A 168 -2.10 29.27 10.32
CA LEU A 168 -2.35 27.98 10.98
C LEU A 168 -1.11 27.43 11.74
N VAL A 169 0.03 28.11 11.64
CA VAL A 169 1.32 27.79 12.28
C VAL A 169 1.93 29.08 12.81
#